data_AF-A0A7Z8RKD7-F1
#
_entry.id   AF-A0A7Z8RKD7-F1
#
_cell.length_a   1.000
_cell.length_b   1.000
_cell.length_c   1.000
_cell.angle_alpha   90.00
_cell.angle_beta   90.00
_cell.angle_gamma   90.00
#
_symmetry.space_group_name_H-M   'P 1'
#
loop_
_entity.id
_entity.type
_entity.pdbx_description
1 polymer ?
#
loop_
_entity_poly.entity_id
_entity_poly.type
_entity_poly.pdbx_seq_one_letter_code
_entity_poly.pdbx_strand_id
1 'polypeptide(L)'
;MNQKDKERKEQVAHMIDIPDDYRLVVDDQEGVDDPYHLLWWEHKEDEERTIQITLNRHTGNLIEFSIDDKKYFSSSSGKEAIGENKAREIANAFLKKYTKEGYEFYIYVTVKDDRRGRKEVNYMQEVNGYPLPNTGCVVRVHPSGNVVHFRYNGQKAIQEKPLWPNEIVEKNIVLENLKARQDMRLVFVDLTFSSCKYESGEEGTGYHLVYEPEPSHAFINVSTGKDLFGPDHYKLPSTVAVEKPKKGSRPDDIFDLFEWNKENFTKVAETENDDEIRMKFVPKEELQKQKEEKNPYLMNEFFKKHLPMLKYNNLIGITVDKSTNELTGFIKLTDDKEVKQIFPREECLQKALQFLEQVIPDVTQYLRLWEEHEEAEDGIERFTFSVYVNGIPAEYKQFMVNINAGNGAVVHYSGESSNLIKELLTYETTPKVKKEKALAIYRGAMRVNLEWFLENDVEETNYELLYKQTTDENYKESFDCSREIRYIDAHTGEKIWSE
;
A
#
# COMPACT_ATOMS: atom_id res chain seq x y z
N MET A 1 -35.26 -14.28 3.95
CA MET A 1 -34.19 -14.64 3.00
C MET A 1 -34.76 -14.56 1.59
N ASN A 2 -34.10 -13.88 0.66
CA ASN A 2 -34.58 -13.77 -0.73
C ASN A 2 -34.24 -15.07 -1.49
N GLN A 3 -35.01 -15.41 -2.53
CA GLN A 3 -34.80 -16.61 -3.36
C GLN A 3 -33.38 -16.68 -3.94
N LYS A 4 -32.87 -15.54 -4.41
CA LYS A 4 -31.50 -15.41 -4.96
C LYS A 4 -30.42 -15.77 -3.94
N ASP A 5 -30.56 -15.31 -2.68
CA ASP A 5 -29.64 -15.62 -1.60
C ASP A 5 -29.61 -17.13 -1.31
N LYS A 6 -30.79 -17.76 -1.26
CA LYS A 6 -30.91 -19.22 -1.08
C LYS A 6 -30.20 -20.00 -2.19
N GLU A 7 -30.41 -19.61 -3.46
CA GLU A 7 -29.76 -20.23 -4.62
C GLU A 7 -28.23 -20.13 -4.54
N ARG A 8 -27.70 -18.97 -4.13
CA ARG A 8 -26.25 -18.78 -3.98
C ARG A 8 -25.66 -19.52 -2.79
N LYS A 9 -26.38 -19.61 -1.67
CA LYS A 9 -25.96 -20.45 -0.54
C LYS A 9 -25.90 -21.93 -0.95
N GLU A 10 -26.91 -22.44 -1.67
CA GLU A 10 -26.91 -23.81 -2.19
C GLU A 10 -25.75 -24.06 -3.17
N GLN A 11 -25.42 -23.09 -4.03
CA GLN A 11 -24.30 -23.17 -4.96
C GLN A 11 -22.96 -23.43 -4.26
N VAL A 12 -22.72 -22.79 -3.10
CA VAL A 12 -21.43 -22.84 -2.38
C VAL A 12 -21.45 -23.72 -1.13
N ALA A 13 -22.59 -24.35 -0.80
CA ALA A 13 -22.77 -25.20 0.40
C ALA A 13 -21.79 -26.38 0.48
N HIS A 14 -21.28 -26.84 -0.65
CA HIS A 14 -20.27 -27.90 -0.71
C HIS A 14 -18.87 -27.42 -0.27
N MET A 15 -18.65 -26.10 -0.21
CA MET A 15 -17.41 -25.43 0.23
C MET A 15 -17.54 -24.92 1.67
N ILE A 16 -18.59 -24.15 1.94
CA ILE A 16 -18.86 -23.54 3.24
C ILE A 16 -20.36 -23.49 3.50
N ASP A 17 -20.73 -23.70 4.76
CA ASP A 17 -22.07 -23.40 5.25
C ASP A 17 -22.16 -21.91 5.59
N ILE A 18 -23.06 -21.17 4.93
CA ILE A 18 -23.28 -19.73 5.13
C ILE A 18 -24.52 -19.55 6.02
N PRO A 19 -24.36 -19.18 7.31
CA PRO A 19 -25.48 -19.15 8.23
C PRO A 19 -26.52 -18.08 7.89
N ASP A 20 -27.72 -18.24 8.43
CA ASP A 20 -28.88 -17.41 8.09
C ASP A 20 -28.81 -15.97 8.61
N ASP A 21 -27.89 -15.69 9.52
CA ASP A 21 -27.54 -14.34 9.98
C ASP A 21 -26.71 -13.55 8.95
N TYR A 22 -26.25 -14.19 7.87
CA TYR A 22 -25.64 -13.53 6.72
C TYR A 22 -26.66 -13.25 5.60
N ARG A 23 -26.48 -12.12 4.90
CA ARG A 23 -27.27 -11.73 3.72
C ARG A 23 -26.37 -11.48 2.52
N LEU A 24 -26.78 -11.95 1.35
CA LEU A 24 -26.09 -11.68 0.09
C LEU A 24 -26.17 -10.18 -0.25
N VAL A 25 -25.04 -9.56 -0.55
CA VAL A 25 -24.92 -8.15 -0.94
C VAL A 25 -24.28 -7.94 -2.31
N VAL A 26 -23.46 -8.88 -2.79
CA VAL A 26 -22.93 -8.88 -4.16
C VAL A 26 -23.16 -10.24 -4.81
N ASP A 27 -23.63 -10.22 -6.04
CA ASP A 27 -23.69 -11.34 -6.98
C ASP A 27 -23.37 -10.79 -8.37
N ASP A 28 -22.07 -10.59 -8.60
CA ASP A 28 -21.56 -9.95 -9.81
C ASP A 28 -21.04 -10.98 -10.81
N GLN A 29 -21.65 -10.95 -12.00
CA GLN A 29 -21.35 -11.80 -13.14
C GLN A 29 -21.01 -10.98 -14.40
N GLU A 30 -20.93 -9.65 -14.30
CA GLU A 30 -20.76 -8.79 -15.47
C GLU A 30 -19.31 -8.75 -15.98
N GLY A 31 -19.11 -8.30 -17.23
CA GLY A 31 -17.84 -8.32 -17.97
C GLY A 31 -17.71 -9.55 -18.89
N VAL A 32 -17.80 -9.35 -20.21
CA VAL A 32 -17.74 -10.45 -21.21
C VAL A 32 -16.35 -11.14 -21.22
N ASP A 33 -15.31 -10.39 -20.84
CA ASP A 33 -13.92 -10.86 -20.87
C ASP A 33 -13.36 -11.26 -19.49
N ASP A 34 -14.11 -11.00 -18.40
CA ASP A 34 -13.69 -11.36 -17.04
C ASP A 34 -14.20 -12.77 -16.72
N PRO A 35 -13.34 -13.75 -16.36
CA PRO A 35 -13.76 -15.11 -16.04
C PRO A 35 -14.27 -15.28 -14.59
N TYR A 36 -14.46 -14.23 -13.81
CA TYR A 36 -14.81 -14.32 -12.38
C TYR A 36 -16.30 -14.13 -12.08
N HIS A 37 -16.81 -14.85 -11.07
CA HIS A 37 -18.13 -14.69 -10.47
C HIS A 37 -17.93 -14.44 -8.98
N LEU A 38 -18.24 -13.22 -8.53
CA LEU A 38 -18.01 -12.77 -7.16
C LEU A 38 -19.30 -12.76 -6.35
N LEU A 39 -19.27 -13.48 -5.23
CA LEU A 39 -20.33 -13.56 -4.25
C LEU A 39 -19.85 -12.99 -2.91
N TRP A 40 -20.64 -12.10 -2.31
CA TRP A 40 -20.30 -11.45 -1.05
C TRP A 40 -21.51 -11.46 -0.11
N TRP A 41 -21.30 -11.92 1.11
CA TRP A 41 -22.26 -11.83 2.20
C TRP A 41 -21.77 -10.95 3.36
N GLU A 42 -22.69 -10.18 3.93
CA GLU A 42 -22.50 -9.42 5.17
C GLU A 42 -23.32 -10.04 6.30
N HIS A 43 -22.80 -10.01 7.52
CA HIS A 43 -23.59 -10.33 8.70
C HIS A 43 -24.64 -9.24 8.95
N LYS A 44 -25.87 -9.63 9.28
CA LYS A 44 -27.02 -8.71 9.42
C LYS A 44 -26.88 -7.69 10.55
N GLU A 45 -26.17 -8.04 11.62
CA GLU A 45 -25.96 -7.14 12.77
C GLU A 45 -24.64 -6.36 12.70
N ASP A 46 -23.73 -6.73 11.80
CA ASP A 46 -22.35 -6.21 11.77
C ASP A 46 -21.78 -6.33 10.36
N GLU A 47 -21.93 -5.29 9.55
CA GLU A 47 -21.59 -5.33 8.12
C GLU A 47 -20.09 -5.52 7.87
N GLU A 48 -19.23 -5.30 8.88
CA GLU A 48 -17.78 -5.59 8.78
C GLU A 48 -17.48 -7.09 8.78
N ARG A 49 -18.42 -7.92 9.27
CA ARG A 49 -18.28 -9.38 9.23
C ARG A 49 -18.73 -9.91 7.88
N THR A 50 -17.78 -10.44 7.14
CA THR A 50 -18.01 -10.77 5.72
C THR A 50 -17.56 -12.17 5.35
N ILE A 51 -18.22 -12.70 4.31
CA ILE A 51 -17.82 -13.92 3.61
C ILE A 51 -17.76 -13.58 2.13
N GLN A 52 -16.62 -13.82 1.50
CA GLN A 52 -16.41 -13.57 0.07
C GLN A 52 -15.99 -14.85 -0.63
N ILE A 53 -16.59 -15.11 -1.79
CA ILE A 53 -16.28 -16.27 -2.64
C ILE A 53 -16.17 -15.80 -4.08
N THR A 54 -15.03 -16.06 -4.71
CA THR A 54 -14.79 -15.82 -6.14
C THR A 54 -14.66 -17.16 -6.85
N LEU A 55 -15.54 -17.40 -7.82
CA LEU A 55 -15.54 -18.60 -8.65
C LEU A 55 -15.13 -18.25 -10.08
N ASN A 56 -14.55 -19.19 -10.80
CA ASN A 56 -14.43 -19.07 -12.25
C ASN A 56 -15.79 -19.35 -12.89
N ARG A 57 -16.36 -18.40 -13.63
CA ARG A 57 -17.72 -18.49 -14.19
C ARG A 57 -17.90 -19.62 -15.21
N HIS A 58 -16.83 -20.02 -15.89
CA HIS A 58 -16.88 -21.05 -16.94
C HIS A 58 -16.67 -22.46 -16.38
N THR A 59 -15.83 -22.62 -15.36
CA THR A 59 -15.44 -23.93 -14.82
C THR A 59 -16.07 -24.24 -13.46
N GLY A 60 -16.55 -23.22 -12.75
CA GLY A 60 -17.02 -23.31 -11.36
C GLY A 60 -15.90 -23.54 -10.34
N ASN A 61 -14.63 -23.49 -10.76
CA ASN A 61 -13.49 -23.68 -9.87
C ASN A 61 -13.36 -22.51 -8.89
N LEU A 62 -12.95 -22.81 -7.65
CA LEU A 62 -12.68 -21.78 -6.65
C LEU A 62 -11.42 -21.00 -7.01
N ILE A 63 -11.53 -19.67 -7.08
CA ILE A 63 -10.41 -18.76 -7.31
C ILE A 63 -9.93 -18.18 -5.99
N GLU A 64 -10.88 -17.70 -5.19
CA GLU A 64 -10.60 -17.09 -3.89
C GLU A 64 -11.78 -17.30 -2.94
N PHE A 65 -11.46 -17.39 -1.66
CA PHE A 65 -12.41 -17.47 -0.57
C PHE A 65 -11.85 -16.76 0.67
N SER A 66 -12.69 -16.00 1.38
CA SER A 66 -12.31 -15.39 2.65
C SER A 66 -13.50 -15.30 3.62
N ILE A 67 -13.20 -15.47 4.91
CA ILE A 67 -14.09 -15.17 6.04
C ILE A 67 -13.39 -14.11 6.90
N ASP A 68 -13.92 -12.90 6.91
CA ASP A 68 -13.52 -11.88 7.88
C ASP A 68 -14.57 -11.72 8.97
N ASP A 69 -14.79 -12.82 9.71
CA ASP A 69 -15.55 -12.80 10.94
C ASP A 69 -14.76 -13.58 12.01
N LYS A 70 -14.24 -12.84 12.99
CA LYS A 70 -13.52 -13.44 14.13
C LYS A 70 -14.43 -14.35 14.95
N LYS A 71 -15.74 -14.10 14.94
CA LYS A 71 -16.72 -14.86 15.70
C LYS A 71 -17.30 -16.06 14.95
N TYR A 72 -16.99 -16.21 13.66
CA TYR A 72 -17.51 -17.28 12.82
C TYR A 72 -17.29 -18.67 13.42
N PHE A 73 -16.12 -18.87 14.04
CA PHE A 73 -15.71 -20.12 14.69
C PHE A 73 -15.59 -20.00 16.22
N SER A 74 -16.33 -19.05 16.83
CA SER A 74 -16.26 -18.66 18.27
C SER A 74 -16.39 -19.80 19.28
N SER A 75 -16.82 -21.00 18.89
CA SER A 75 -16.95 -22.16 19.76
C SER A 75 -15.59 -22.78 20.19
N SER A 76 -14.48 -22.06 20.04
CA SER A 76 -13.12 -22.58 20.29
C SER A 76 -12.19 -21.63 21.06
N SER A 77 -12.73 -20.71 21.87
CA SER A 77 -11.92 -19.99 22.86
C SER A 77 -11.36 -20.96 23.91
N GLY A 78 -10.10 -21.37 23.73
CA GLY A 78 -9.39 -22.30 24.63
C GLY A 78 -8.81 -23.55 23.97
N LYS A 79 -8.89 -23.71 22.64
CA LYS A 79 -8.12 -24.76 21.94
C LYS A 79 -6.67 -24.33 21.75
N GLU A 80 -5.74 -25.26 21.97
CA GLU A 80 -4.31 -25.07 21.67
C GLU A 80 -4.11 -24.63 20.22
N ALA A 81 -3.07 -23.83 19.99
CA ALA A 81 -2.67 -23.42 18.64
C ALA A 81 -2.50 -24.66 17.75
N ILE A 82 -3.06 -24.61 16.54
CA ILE A 82 -2.93 -25.72 15.61
C ILE A 82 -1.47 -25.88 15.19
N GLY A 83 -0.91 -27.07 15.37
CA GLY A 83 0.46 -27.36 14.95
C GLY A 83 0.62 -27.30 13.43
N GLU A 84 1.81 -26.92 12.96
CA GLU A 84 2.11 -26.72 11.53
C GLU A 84 1.77 -27.94 10.66
N ASN A 85 2.13 -29.14 11.12
CA ASN A 85 1.83 -30.38 10.41
C ASN A 85 0.32 -30.59 10.24
N LYS A 86 -0.48 -30.24 11.25
CA LYS A 86 -1.93 -30.38 11.19
C LYS A 86 -2.57 -29.35 10.28
N ALA A 87 -2.09 -28.11 10.31
CA ALA A 87 -2.52 -27.08 9.38
C ALA A 87 -2.22 -27.48 7.92
N ARG A 88 -1.03 -28.02 7.66
CA ARG A 88 -0.64 -28.54 6.34
C ARG A 88 -1.55 -29.70 5.88
N GLU A 89 -1.87 -30.65 6.76
CA GLU A 89 -2.80 -31.73 6.43
C GLU A 89 -4.18 -31.20 6.00
N ILE A 90 -4.72 -30.23 6.73
CA ILE A 90 -6.03 -29.63 6.45
C ILE A 90 -5.99 -28.87 5.13
N ALA A 91 -4.95 -28.07 4.92
CA ALA A 91 -4.76 -27.32 3.68
C ALA A 91 -4.62 -28.27 2.47
N ASN A 92 -3.83 -29.34 2.57
CA ASN A 92 -3.69 -30.35 1.52
C ASN A 92 -5.05 -31.03 1.19
N ALA A 93 -5.84 -31.36 2.22
CA ALA A 93 -7.16 -31.95 2.04
C ALA A 93 -8.14 -30.99 1.36
N PHE A 94 -8.08 -29.71 1.71
CA PHE A 94 -8.86 -28.64 1.08
C PHE A 94 -8.49 -28.50 -0.40
N LEU A 95 -7.20 -28.36 -0.71
CA LEU A 95 -6.73 -28.22 -2.09
C LEU A 95 -7.13 -29.43 -2.94
N LYS A 96 -6.92 -30.66 -2.46
CA LYS A 96 -7.34 -31.88 -3.18
C LYS A 96 -8.84 -31.92 -3.50
N LYS A 97 -9.67 -31.26 -2.69
CA LYS A 97 -11.13 -31.25 -2.86
C LYS A 97 -11.59 -30.16 -3.84
N TYR A 98 -11.00 -28.97 -3.80
CA TYR A 98 -11.50 -27.79 -4.51
C TYR A 98 -10.61 -27.31 -5.66
N THR A 99 -9.40 -27.84 -5.77
CA THR A 99 -8.47 -27.57 -6.86
C THR A 99 -8.30 -28.84 -7.70
N LYS A 100 -8.53 -28.74 -9.01
CA LYS A 100 -8.54 -29.91 -9.91
C LYS A 100 -7.21 -30.14 -10.64
N GLU A 101 -6.38 -29.11 -10.79
CA GLU A 101 -5.17 -29.14 -11.62
C GLU A 101 -4.03 -28.37 -10.94
N GLY A 102 -2.82 -28.92 -11.00
CA GLY A 102 -1.57 -28.21 -10.75
C GLY A 102 -1.03 -28.23 -9.32
N TYR A 103 -1.76 -28.80 -8.36
CA TYR A 103 -1.29 -28.94 -6.97
C TYR A 103 0.02 -29.75 -6.88
N GLU A 104 0.19 -30.73 -7.75
CA GLU A 104 1.40 -31.55 -7.89
C GLU A 104 2.65 -30.75 -8.24
N PHE A 105 2.51 -29.55 -8.82
CA PHE A 105 3.65 -28.68 -9.13
C PHE A 105 4.12 -27.84 -7.94
N TYR A 106 3.29 -27.70 -6.89
CA TYR A 106 3.58 -26.86 -5.74
C TYR A 106 4.32 -27.63 -4.65
N ILE A 107 5.62 -27.83 -4.89
CA ILE A 107 6.48 -28.63 -4.01
C ILE A 107 7.16 -27.81 -2.91
N TYR A 108 7.19 -26.47 -3.03
CA TYR A 108 7.71 -25.60 -1.98
C TYR A 108 6.57 -25.18 -1.06
N VAL A 109 6.60 -25.67 0.19
CA VAL A 109 5.52 -25.44 1.17
C VAL A 109 6.10 -24.82 2.43
N THR A 110 5.65 -23.61 2.75
CA THR A 110 5.97 -22.94 4.01
C THR A 110 4.73 -22.80 4.88
N VAL A 111 4.92 -22.87 6.19
CA VAL A 111 3.85 -22.61 7.17
C VAL A 111 4.31 -21.46 8.04
N LYS A 112 3.48 -20.43 8.19
CA LYS A 112 3.75 -19.28 9.04
C LYS A 112 2.58 -19.04 9.99
N ASP A 113 2.84 -18.42 11.13
CA ASP A 113 1.81 -17.88 12.00
C ASP A 113 1.34 -16.53 11.47
N ASP A 114 0.02 -16.33 11.44
CA ASP A 114 -0.53 -14.99 11.26
C ASP A 114 -0.74 -14.30 12.62
N ARG A 115 -0.91 -12.98 12.60
CA ARG A 115 -1.15 -12.16 13.80
C ARG A 115 -2.42 -12.54 14.57
N ARG A 116 -3.31 -13.35 14.00
CA ARG A 116 -4.57 -13.83 14.60
C ARG A 116 -4.44 -15.28 15.11
N GLY A 117 -3.22 -15.82 15.19
CA GLY A 117 -2.94 -17.19 15.65
C GLY A 117 -3.38 -18.29 14.68
N ARG A 118 -3.69 -17.93 13.44
CA ARG A 118 -4.02 -18.85 12.36
C ARG A 118 -2.71 -19.29 11.69
N LYS A 119 -2.74 -20.46 11.06
CA LYS A 119 -1.60 -20.94 10.27
C LYS A 119 -1.83 -20.64 8.80
N GLU A 120 -0.93 -19.89 8.19
CA GLU A 120 -0.89 -19.66 6.75
C GLU A 120 0.02 -20.70 6.11
N VAL A 121 -0.54 -21.51 5.22
CA VAL A 121 0.18 -22.51 4.44
C VAL A 121 0.30 -21.99 3.01
N ASN A 122 1.53 -21.64 2.63
CA ASN A 122 1.85 -21.13 1.30
C ASN A 122 2.42 -22.26 0.45
N TYR A 123 1.86 -22.43 -0.74
CA TYR A 123 2.25 -23.42 -1.74
C TYR A 123 2.80 -22.70 -2.96
N MET A 124 4.02 -23.02 -3.35
CA MET A 124 4.72 -22.40 -4.48
C MET A 124 5.44 -23.46 -5.32
N GLN A 125 5.71 -23.13 -6.57
CA GLN A 125 6.70 -23.85 -7.37
C GLN A 125 8.11 -23.42 -6.93
N GLU A 126 9.11 -24.26 -7.21
CA GLU A 126 10.53 -23.91 -7.03
C GLU A 126 11.36 -24.34 -8.24
N VAL A 127 12.51 -23.69 -8.36
CA VAL A 127 13.62 -24.13 -9.22
C VAL A 127 14.89 -24.16 -8.37
N ASN A 128 15.54 -25.33 -8.35
CA ASN A 128 16.77 -25.58 -7.59
C ASN A 128 16.69 -25.21 -6.09
N GLY A 129 15.54 -25.45 -5.46
CA GLY A 129 15.32 -25.18 -4.04
C GLY A 129 14.99 -23.72 -3.70
N TYR A 130 14.80 -22.85 -4.71
CA TYR A 130 14.38 -21.47 -4.53
C TYR A 130 12.91 -21.30 -4.98
N PRO A 131 12.05 -20.67 -4.16
CA PRO A 131 10.65 -20.47 -4.51
C PRO A 131 10.52 -19.53 -5.72
N LEU A 132 9.56 -19.83 -6.59
CA LEU A 132 9.13 -18.94 -7.67
C LEU A 132 7.99 -18.05 -7.15
N PRO A 133 8.17 -16.72 -7.07
CA PRO A 133 7.12 -15.82 -6.58
C PRO A 133 5.88 -15.88 -7.47
N ASN A 134 4.72 -15.52 -6.92
CA ASN A 134 3.43 -15.49 -7.62
C ASN A 134 2.99 -16.82 -8.27
N THR A 135 3.59 -17.94 -7.86
CA THR A 135 3.12 -19.29 -8.21
C THR A 135 2.28 -19.90 -7.09
N GLY A 136 1.38 -20.82 -7.46
CA GLY A 136 0.62 -21.62 -6.50
C GLY A 136 -0.49 -20.86 -5.77
N CYS A 137 -0.61 -21.09 -4.46
CA CYS A 137 -1.75 -20.62 -3.67
C CYS A 137 -1.45 -20.51 -2.17
N VAL A 138 -2.33 -19.81 -1.47
CA VAL A 138 -2.28 -19.61 -0.02
C VAL A 138 -3.54 -20.19 0.61
N VAL A 139 -3.38 -20.92 1.72
CA VAL A 139 -4.48 -21.42 2.55
C VAL A 139 -4.27 -20.97 3.99
N ARG A 140 -5.24 -20.29 4.61
CA ARG A 140 -5.20 -19.99 6.06
C ARG A 140 -6.14 -20.90 6.83
N VAL A 141 -5.59 -21.54 7.86
CA VAL A 141 -6.29 -22.49 8.72
C VAL A 141 -6.45 -21.88 10.12
N HIS A 142 -7.72 -21.74 10.54
CA HIS A 142 -8.08 -21.29 11.88
C HIS A 142 -7.67 -22.34 12.94
N PRO A 143 -7.37 -21.95 14.20
CA PRO A 143 -7.09 -22.89 15.29
C PRO A 143 -8.15 -23.99 15.50
N SER A 144 -9.41 -23.75 15.08
CA SER A 144 -10.48 -24.76 15.12
C SER A 144 -10.31 -25.88 14.09
N GLY A 145 -9.37 -25.77 13.15
CA GLY A 145 -9.16 -26.71 12.05
C GLY A 145 -9.99 -26.42 10.79
N ASN A 146 -10.58 -25.23 10.68
CA ASN A 146 -11.35 -24.81 9.50
C ASN A 146 -10.52 -23.91 8.61
N VAL A 147 -10.69 -24.02 7.28
CA VAL A 147 -10.12 -23.07 6.33
C VAL A 147 -10.95 -21.78 6.37
N VAL A 148 -10.30 -20.65 6.60
CA VAL A 148 -10.92 -19.32 6.64
C VAL A 148 -10.55 -18.46 5.43
N HIS A 149 -9.49 -18.84 4.72
CA HIS A 149 -9.04 -18.12 3.56
C HIS A 149 -8.33 -19.06 2.59
N PHE A 150 -8.58 -18.84 1.31
CA PHE A 150 -7.89 -19.47 0.21
C PHE A 150 -7.75 -18.46 -0.92
N ARG A 151 -6.58 -18.39 -1.54
CA ARG A 151 -6.37 -17.55 -2.72
C ARG A 151 -5.35 -18.19 -3.66
N TYR A 152 -5.66 -18.20 -4.95
CA TYR A 152 -4.66 -18.44 -5.99
C TYR A 152 -3.82 -17.19 -6.26
N ASN A 153 -2.50 -17.35 -6.35
CA ASN A 153 -1.56 -16.23 -6.54
C ASN A 153 -1.47 -15.71 -7.99
N GLY A 154 -2.41 -16.13 -8.86
CA GLY A 154 -2.70 -15.42 -10.10
C GLY A 154 -2.08 -15.97 -11.39
N GLN A 155 -1.30 -17.06 -11.35
CA GLN A 155 -0.79 -17.68 -12.59
C GLN A 155 -1.17 -19.16 -12.67
N LYS A 156 -1.46 -19.65 -13.88
CA LYS A 156 -1.46 -21.10 -14.15
C LYS A 156 -0.11 -21.64 -13.71
N ALA A 157 -0.09 -22.85 -13.16
CA ALA A 157 1.16 -23.52 -12.86
C ALA A 157 2.06 -23.49 -14.11
N ILE A 158 3.26 -22.98 -13.93
CA ILE A 158 4.24 -22.86 -15.00
C ILE A 158 4.71 -24.27 -15.32
N GLN A 159 4.45 -24.72 -16.54
CA GLN A 159 4.83 -26.05 -16.99
C GLN A 159 6.32 -26.10 -17.36
N GLU A 160 6.81 -25.05 -18.04
CA GLU A 160 8.22 -24.89 -18.39
C GLU A 160 8.92 -24.02 -17.37
N LYS A 161 9.64 -24.65 -16.43
CA LYS A 161 10.36 -23.94 -15.37
C LYS A 161 11.47 -23.04 -15.96
N PRO A 162 11.73 -21.87 -15.36
CA PRO A 162 12.83 -21.02 -15.79
C PRO A 162 14.17 -21.75 -15.65
N LEU A 163 15.07 -21.49 -16.59
CA LEU A 163 16.38 -22.13 -16.63
C LEU A 163 17.30 -21.51 -15.58
N TRP A 164 18.08 -22.35 -14.92
CA TRP A 164 19.14 -21.88 -14.06
C TRP A 164 20.25 -21.21 -14.90
N PRO A 165 20.76 -20.03 -14.51
CA PRO A 165 21.85 -19.38 -15.23
C PRO A 165 23.11 -20.27 -15.31
N ASN A 166 23.75 -20.32 -16.48
CA ASN A 166 24.98 -21.10 -16.69
C ASN A 166 26.18 -20.54 -15.94
N GLU A 167 26.21 -19.23 -15.71
CA GLU A 167 27.26 -18.52 -14.99
C GLU A 167 26.62 -17.69 -13.88
N ILE A 168 27.19 -17.76 -12.68
CA ILE A 168 26.78 -16.97 -11.51
C ILE A 168 28.03 -16.35 -10.89
N VAL A 169 28.04 -15.03 -10.78
CA VAL A 169 29.12 -14.26 -10.14
C VAL A 169 29.19 -14.64 -8.66
N GLU A 170 30.40 -14.74 -8.12
CA GLU A 170 30.59 -15.13 -6.72
C GLU A 170 29.93 -14.14 -5.75
N LYS A 171 29.16 -14.67 -4.79
CA LYS A 171 28.47 -13.92 -3.73
C LYS A 171 29.36 -12.87 -3.03
N ASN A 172 30.61 -13.20 -2.74
CA ASN A 172 31.53 -12.29 -2.05
C ASN A 172 31.89 -11.07 -2.90
N ILE A 173 32.06 -11.25 -4.21
CA ILE A 173 32.36 -10.15 -5.14
C ILE A 173 31.19 -9.18 -5.18
N VAL A 174 29.96 -9.70 -5.28
CA VAL A 174 28.73 -8.89 -5.27
C VAL A 174 28.60 -8.12 -3.96
N LEU A 175 28.80 -8.79 -2.82
CA LEU A 175 28.69 -8.17 -1.50
C LEU A 175 29.72 -7.05 -1.29
N GLU A 176 30.97 -7.24 -1.68
CA GLU A 176 32.00 -6.20 -1.53
C GLU A 176 31.74 -5.00 -2.46
N ASN A 177 31.23 -5.23 -3.67
CA ASN A 177 30.80 -4.15 -4.57
C ASN A 177 29.64 -3.34 -3.97
N LEU A 178 28.64 -4.01 -3.40
CA LEU A 178 27.52 -3.35 -2.71
C LEU A 178 28.01 -2.53 -1.51
N LYS A 179 28.85 -3.11 -0.65
CA LYS A 179 29.45 -2.39 0.48
C LYS A 179 30.24 -1.17 0.01
N ALA A 180 31.01 -1.27 -1.07
CA ALA A 180 31.83 -0.17 -1.56
C ALA A 180 31.02 1.07 -1.93
N ARG A 181 29.83 0.89 -2.53
CA ARG A 181 28.93 1.97 -2.94
C ARG A 181 27.88 2.38 -1.91
N GLN A 182 27.73 1.61 -0.82
CA GLN A 182 26.76 1.89 0.23
C GLN A 182 27.03 3.25 0.87
N ASP A 183 25.97 4.03 1.04
CA ASP A 183 25.99 5.28 1.79
C ASP A 183 24.87 5.33 2.86
N MET A 184 24.85 6.42 3.63
CA MET A 184 23.88 6.72 4.68
C MET A 184 23.40 8.17 4.56
N ARG A 185 22.08 8.38 4.59
CA ARG A 185 21.47 9.71 4.63
C ARG A 185 20.89 9.99 6.02
N LEU A 186 21.06 11.22 6.49
CA LEU A 186 20.43 11.68 7.73
C LEU A 186 18.98 12.12 7.45
N VAL A 187 18.02 11.63 8.23
CA VAL A 187 16.59 11.84 7.99
C VAL A 187 15.80 11.85 9.32
N PHE A 188 14.68 12.58 9.36
CA PHE A 188 13.68 12.46 10.43
C PHE A 188 12.66 11.37 10.09
N VAL A 189 12.46 10.42 10.99
CA VAL A 189 11.50 9.31 10.82
C VAL A 189 10.54 9.27 12.01
N ASP A 190 9.23 9.17 11.75
CA ASP A 190 8.24 8.89 12.79
C ASP A 190 8.18 7.39 13.06
N LEU A 191 8.62 6.98 14.26
CA LEU A 191 8.65 5.57 14.63
C LEU A 191 7.34 5.07 15.24
N THR A 192 6.36 5.94 15.53
CA THR A 192 5.12 5.61 16.28
C THR A 192 4.32 4.45 15.68
N PHE A 193 4.24 4.39 14.35
CA PHE A 193 3.56 3.31 13.62
C PHE A 193 4.49 2.58 12.66
N SER A 194 5.79 2.88 12.74
CA SER A 194 6.79 2.07 12.09
C SER A 194 6.75 0.71 12.79
N SER A 195 6.58 -0.38 12.04
CA SER A 195 6.75 -1.72 12.61
C SER A 195 8.26 -1.95 12.84
N CYS A 196 8.91 -1.06 13.58
CA CYS A 196 10.35 -1.05 13.80
C CYS A 196 10.66 -1.04 15.28
N LYS A 197 11.75 -1.73 15.64
CA LYS A 197 12.22 -1.87 17.02
C LYS A 197 13.70 -1.65 17.12
N TYR A 198 14.12 -0.99 18.21
CA TYR A 198 15.52 -0.90 18.58
C TYR A 198 16.08 -2.30 18.85
N GLU A 199 17.40 -2.47 18.66
CA GLU A 199 18.10 -3.73 18.92
C GLU A 199 17.93 -4.20 20.38
N SER A 200 17.81 -3.26 21.32
CA SER A 200 17.44 -3.47 22.73
C SER A 200 16.02 -4.02 22.94
N GLY A 201 15.16 -3.97 21.93
CA GLY A 201 13.75 -4.34 21.99
C GLY A 201 12.81 -3.20 22.38
N GLU A 202 13.33 -1.99 22.61
CA GLU A 202 12.51 -0.80 22.86
C GLU A 202 11.75 -0.38 21.59
N GLU A 203 10.50 0.03 21.76
CA GLU A 203 9.67 0.61 20.69
C GLU A 203 9.91 2.12 20.63
N GLY A 204 10.25 2.63 19.45
CA GLY A 204 10.41 4.06 19.23
C GLY A 204 9.05 4.73 19.03
N THR A 205 8.83 5.89 19.67
CA THR A 205 7.63 6.71 19.44
C THR A 205 8.01 8.13 19.03
N GLY A 206 7.21 8.76 18.17
CA GLY A 206 7.45 10.11 17.66
C GLY A 206 8.58 10.18 16.63
N TYR A 207 9.02 11.40 16.32
CA TYR A 207 10.11 11.63 15.38
C TYR A 207 11.49 11.37 15.99
N HIS A 208 12.32 10.66 15.25
CA HIS A 208 13.72 10.38 15.57
C HIS A 208 14.62 10.83 14.44
N LEU A 209 15.81 11.31 14.80
CA LEU A 209 16.87 11.60 13.84
C LEU A 209 17.70 10.33 13.63
N VAL A 210 17.70 9.81 12.41
CA VAL A 210 18.32 8.52 12.09
C VAL A 210 19.16 8.58 10.81
N TYR A 211 20.03 7.59 10.63
CA TYR A 211 20.70 7.29 9.37
C TYR A 211 19.96 6.19 8.63
N GLU A 212 19.51 6.51 7.42
CA GLU A 212 18.87 5.60 6.48
C GLU A 212 19.89 5.12 5.42
N PRO A 213 19.98 3.81 5.12
CA PRO A 213 20.89 3.27 4.12
C PRO A 213 20.47 3.62 2.70
N GLU A 214 21.42 4.09 1.88
CA GLU A 214 21.23 4.36 0.45
C GLU A 214 22.24 3.53 -0.40
N PRO A 215 21.78 2.56 -1.21
CA PRO A 215 20.41 2.04 -1.25
C PRO A 215 20.09 1.20 -0.02
N SER A 216 18.81 1.10 0.35
CA SER A 216 18.33 0.17 1.38
C SER A 216 18.25 -1.25 0.84
N HIS A 217 17.85 -1.38 -0.43
CA HIS A 217 17.72 -2.63 -1.19
C HIS A 217 18.35 -2.48 -2.55
N ALA A 218 18.99 -3.53 -3.06
CA ALA A 218 19.54 -3.55 -4.40
C ALA A 218 19.38 -4.94 -5.03
N PHE A 219 19.03 -4.94 -6.31
CA PHE A 219 18.84 -6.14 -7.11
C PHE A 219 19.99 -6.27 -8.11
N ILE A 220 20.80 -7.31 -7.95
CA ILE A 220 22.00 -7.54 -8.75
C ILE A 220 21.78 -8.78 -9.62
N ASN A 221 21.91 -8.61 -10.93
CA ASN A 221 21.82 -9.71 -11.88
C ASN A 221 22.94 -10.73 -11.61
N VAL A 222 22.58 -11.99 -11.38
CA VAL A 222 23.53 -13.03 -10.95
C VAL A 222 24.59 -13.36 -12.00
N SER A 223 24.25 -13.24 -13.28
CA SER A 223 25.15 -13.60 -14.39
C SER A 223 26.20 -12.51 -14.65
N THR A 224 25.81 -11.24 -14.48
CA THR A 224 26.68 -10.10 -14.82
C THR A 224 27.29 -9.42 -13.60
N GLY A 225 26.73 -9.62 -12.41
CA GLY A 225 27.11 -8.91 -11.19
C GLY A 225 26.76 -7.41 -11.22
N LYS A 226 25.92 -6.98 -12.17
CA LYS A 226 25.50 -5.59 -12.33
C LYS A 226 24.15 -5.35 -11.67
N ASP A 227 23.95 -4.11 -11.24
CA ASP A 227 22.66 -3.63 -10.77
C ASP A 227 21.62 -3.69 -11.89
N LEU A 228 20.45 -4.27 -11.60
CA LEU A 228 19.37 -4.45 -12.56
C LEU A 228 18.75 -3.11 -12.96
N PHE A 229 18.49 -2.25 -11.98
CA PHE A 229 17.78 -0.97 -12.19
C PHE A 229 18.72 0.23 -12.22
N GLY A 230 19.96 0.05 -11.79
CA GLY A 230 20.95 1.12 -11.70
C GLY A 230 20.84 1.94 -10.41
N PRO A 231 21.85 2.77 -10.11
CA PRO A 231 22.00 3.40 -8.79
C PRO A 231 20.95 4.46 -8.47
N ASP A 232 20.29 5.05 -9.46
CA ASP A 232 19.32 6.13 -9.25
C ASP A 232 17.92 5.61 -8.92
N HIS A 233 17.60 4.36 -9.28
CA HIS A 233 16.31 3.71 -8.98
C HIS A 233 15.99 3.65 -7.47
N TYR A 234 17.02 3.58 -6.63
CA TYR A 234 16.87 3.43 -5.18
C TYR A 234 16.96 4.74 -4.40
N LYS A 235 17.20 5.86 -5.09
CA LYS A 235 17.31 7.17 -4.46
C LYS A 235 15.94 7.82 -4.42
N LEU A 236 15.72 8.68 -3.43
CA LEU A 236 14.58 9.59 -3.50
C LEU A 236 14.76 10.54 -4.70
N PRO A 237 13.64 10.99 -5.32
CA PRO A 237 13.67 11.98 -6.37
C PRO A 237 14.49 13.21 -5.96
N SER A 238 15.26 13.75 -6.90
CA SER A 238 16.02 14.97 -6.66
C SER A 238 15.06 16.13 -6.39
N THR A 239 15.46 17.05 -5.49
CA THR A 239 14.60 18.15 -5.09
C THR A 239 15.31 19.50 -5.13
N VAL A 240 14.56 20.54 -5.49
CA VAL A 240 15.03 21.92 -5.56
C VAL A 240 14.28 22.81 -4.57
N ALA A 241 14.99 23.82 -4.05
CA ALA A 241 14.36 24.83 -3.21
C ALA A 241 13.35 25.64 -4.03
N VAL A 242 12.22 25.97 -3.41
CA VAL A 242 11.17 26.79 -4.04
C VAL A 242 11.35 28.26 -3.68
N GLU A 243 11.03 29.14 -4.62
CA GLU A 243 10.98 30.57 -4.32
C GLU A 243 9.72 30.91 -3.54
N LYS A 244 9.89 31.71 -2.49
CA LYS A 244 8.77 32.17 -1.67
C LYS A 244 7.86 33.08 -2.51
N PRO A 245 6.58 32.73 -2.71
CA PRO A 245 5.66 33.60 -3.45
C PRO A 245 5.32 34.84 -2.63
N LYS A 246 4.67 35.82 -3.27
CA LYS A 246 4.14 37.00 -2.56
C LYS A 246 3.11 36.55 -1.51
N LYS A 247 3.18 37.11 -0.29
CA LYS A 247 2.26 36.79 0.81
C LYS A 247 0.80 36.93 0.35
N GLY A 248 0.08 35.81 0.35
CA GLY A 248 -1.37 35.79 0.35
C GLY A 248 -1.91 36.07 1.76
N SER A 249 -3.13 36.60 1.86
CA SER A 249 -3.87 36.61 3.11
C SER A 249 -4.49 35.24 3.35
N ARG A 250 -4.42 34.72 4.58
CA ARG A 250 -5.13 33.50 4.97
C ARG A 250 -6.64 33.77 4.89
N PRO A 251 -7.42 32.96 4.15
CA PRO A 251 -8.87 33.08 4.10
C PRO A 251 -9.52 32.69 5.45
N ASP A 252 -10.70 33.23 5.74
CA ASP A 252 -11.44 32.94 6.99
C ASP A 252 -12.20 31.61 6.92
N ASP A 253 -12.75 31.23 5.75
CA ASP A 253 -13.39 29.92 5.49
C ASP A 253 -12.64 29.11 4.42
N ILE A 254 -12.75 27.79 4.49
CA ILE A 254 -12.18 26.86 3.52
C ILE A 254 -12.79 27.01 2.12
N PHE A 255 -14.04 27.47 2.04
CA PHE A 255 -14.69 27.76 0.76
C PHE A 255 -14.12 29.03 0.11
N ASP A 256 -13.65 29.99 0.92
CA ASP A 256 -13.01 31.21 0.42
C ASP A 256 -11.65 30.88 -0.21
N LEU A 257 -10.95 29.87 0.31
CA LEU A 257 -9.70 29.36 -0.26
C LEU A 257 -9.86 28.88 -1.71
N PHE A 258 -11.05 28.39 -2.07
CA PHE A 258 -11.37 27.93 -3.42
C PHE A 258 -12.26 28.91 -4.21
N GLU A 259 -12.52 30.10 -3.67
CA GLU A 259 -13.42 31.11 -4.25
C GLU A 259 -14.84 30.57 -4.52
N TRP A 260 -15.36 29.71 -3.65
CA TRP A 260 -16.63 29.04 -3.82
C TRP A 260 -17.73 29.60 -2.93
N ASN A 261 -18.93 29.75 -3.50
CA ASN A 261 -20.12 30.01 -2.69
C ASN A 261 -20.61 28.69 -2.05
N LYS A 262 -20.42 28.57 -0.73
CA LYS A 262 -20.88 27.46 0.11
C LYS A 262 -22.36 27.11 -0.07
N GLU A 263 -23.22 28.08 -0.39
CA GLU A 263 -24.66 27.86 -0.60
C GLU A 263 -24.97 26.98 -1.82
N ASN A 264 -24.05 26.82 -2.76
CA ASN A 264 -24.24 25.96 -3.94
C ASN A 264 -24.02 24.47 -3.65
N PHE A 265 -23.49 24.14 -2.48
CA PHE A 265 -23.11 22.80 -2.09
C PHE A 265 -23.98 22.26 -0.96
N THR A 266 -24.15 20.94 -0.95
CA THR A 266 -24.81 20.21 0.13
C THR A 266 -23.79 19.27 0.77
N LYS A 267 -23.63 19.35 2.10
CA LYS A 267 -22.85 18.37 2.85
C LYS A 267 -23.59 17.03 2.86
N VAL A 268 -22.98 15.99 2.31
CA VAL A 268 -23.59 14.65 2.18
C VAL A 268 -23.02 13.64 3.17
N ALA A 269 -21.82 13.90 3.71
CA ALA A 269 -21.23 13.10 4.77
C ALA A 269 -20.23 13.92 5.58
N GLU A 270 -20.07 13.54 6.84
CA GLU A 270 -19.04 14.01 7.75
C GLU A 270 -18.61 12.85 8.63
N THR A 271 -17.31 12.64 8.75
CA THR A 271 -16.72 11.66 9.65
C THR A 271 -15.60 12.33 10.42
N GLU A 272 -15.54 12.07 11.71
CA GLU A 272 -14.56 12.64 12.62
C GLU A 272 -13.81 11.49 13.30
N ASN A 273 -12.48 11.56 13.34
CA ASN A 273 -11.64 10.71 14.18
C ASN A 273 -10.89 11.58 15.21
N ASP A 274 -9.86 11.04 15.85
CA ASP A 274 -9.14 11.76 16.90
C ASP A 274 -8.41 13.00 16.38
N ASP A 275 -7.87 12.94 15.16
CA ASP A 275 -6.94 13.93 14.61
C ASP A 275 -7.56 14.82 13.51
N GLU A 276 -8.56 14.33 12.77
CA GLU A 276 -9.09 14.99 11.58
C GLU A 276 -10.63 14.90 11.45
N ILE A 277 -11.18 15.90 10.75
CA ILE A 277 -12.58 15.92 10.30
C ILE A 277 -12.57 15.82 8.78
N ARG A 278 -13.24 14.81 8.24
CA ARG A 278 -13.45 14.62 6.81
C ARG A 278 -14.89 14.95 6.46
N MET A 279 -15.07 15.92 5.57
CA MET A 279 -16.35 16.37 5.06
C MET A 279 -16.46 16.08 3.56
N LYS A 280 -17.67 15.70 3.12
CA LYS A 280 -17.99 15.48 1.71
C LYS A 280 -19.13 16.38 1.28
N PHE A 281 -18.94 17.07 0.16
CA PHE A 281 -19.89 18.01 -0.42
C PHE A 281 -20.20 17.63 -1.87
N VAL A 282 -21.42 17.92 -2.30
CA VAL A 282 -21.85 17.77 -3.70
C VAL A 282 -22.55 19.05 -4.16
N PRO A 283 -22.40 19.45 -5.43
CA PRO A 283 -23.23 20.48 -6.02
C PRO A 283 -24.71 20.08 -5.93
N LYS A 284 -25.60 21.05 -5.63
CA LYS A 284 -27.05 20.79 -5.53
C LYS A 284 -27.66 20.19 -6.79
N GLU A 285 -27.10 20.48 -7.96
CA GLU A 285 -27.54 19.95 -9.26
C GLU A 285 -27.26 18.45 -9.42
N GLU A 286 -26.19 17.95 -8.80
CA GLU A 286 -25.78 16.54 -8.89
C GLU A 286 -26.78 15.62 -8.17
N LEU A 287 -27.36 16.11 -7.06
CA LEU A 287 -28.39 15.38 -6.30
C LEU A 287 -29.63 15.06 -7.14
N GLN A 288 -29.92 15.84 -8.19
CA GLN A 288 -31.08 15.67 -9.06
C GLN A 288 -30.86 14.63 -10.17
N LYS A 289 -29.61 14.24 -10.44
CA LYS A 289 -29.24 13.36 -11.55
C LYS A 289 -29.16 11.88 -11.18
N GLN A 290 -29.32 11.55 -9.90
CA GLN A 290 -29.22 10.16 -9.44
C GLN A 290 -30.37 9.32 -9.98
N LYS A 291 -30.03 8.20 -10.63
CA LYS A 291 -30.96 7.16 -11.01
C LYS A 291 -30.73 5.96 -10.12
N GLU A 292 -31.81 5.33 -9.66
CA GLU A 292 -31.73 4.06 -8.97
C GLU A 292 -31.33 2.97 -9.98
N GLU A 293 -30.23 2.27 -9.70
CA GLU A 293 -29.87 1.06 -10.44
C GLU A 293 -30.87 -0.06 -10.14
N LYS A 294 -31.25 -0.82 -11.16
CA LYS A 294 -32.29 -1.85 -11.04
C LYS A 294 -31.76 -3.13 -10.39
N ASN A 295 -30.47 -3.39 -10.49
CA ASN A 295 -29.83 -4.56 -9.90
C ASN A 295 -28.95 -4.18 -8.70
N PRO A 296 -29.44 -4.32 -7.45
CA PRO A 296 -28.69 -3.92 -6.26
C PRO A 296 -27.53 -4.88 -5.90
N TYR A 297 -27.35 -5.99 -6.64
CA TYR A 297 -26.31 -6.98 -6.38
C TYR A 297 -25.04 -6.78 -7.22
N LEU A 298 -24.99 -5.74 -8.05
CA LEU A 298 -23.77 -5.41 -8.80
C LEU A 298 -22.69 -4.90 -7.86
N MET A 299 -21.44 -5.25 -8.14
CA MET A 299 -20.31 -4.77 -7.34
C MET A 299 -20.25 -3.24 -7.30
N ASN A 300 -20.58 -2.59 -8.42
CA ASN A 300 -20.63 -1.13 -8.49
C ASN A 300 -21.67 -0.54 -7.51
N GLU A 301 -22.84 -1.15 -7.36
CA GLU A 301 -23.87 -0.68 -6.43
C GLU A 301 -23.46 -0.89 -4.98
N PHE A 302 -22.81 -2.03 -4.69
CA PHE A 302 -22.19 -2.27 -3.40
C PHE A 302 -21.14 -1.20 -3.08
N PHE A 303 -20.20 -0.93 -3.99
CA PHE A 303 -19.21 0.11 -3.79
C PHE A 303 -19.83 1.51 -3.65
N LYS A 304 -20.88 1.87 -4.40
CA LYS A 304 -21.60 3.15 -4.19
C LYS A 304 -22.26 3.24 -2.81
N LYS A 305 -22.75 2.13 -2.25
CA LYS A 305 -23.31 2.07 -0.89
C LYS A 305 -22.23 2.32 0.17
N HIS A 306 -21.09 1.65 0.05
CA HIS A 306 -20.03 1.67 1.08
C HIS A 306 -19.00 2.80 0.88
N LEU A 307 -18.82 3.28 -0.35
CA LEU A 307 -17.95 4.38 -0.73
C LEU A 307 -18.79 5.49 -1.38
N PRO A 308 -19.36 6.42 -0.58
CA PRO A 308 -20.21 7.50 -1.08
C PRO A 308 -19.55 8.36 -2.17
N MET A 309 -18.22 8.34 -2.30
CA MET A 309 -17.50 9.04 -3.37
C MET A 309 -17.81 8.51 -4.77
N LEU A 310 -18.16 7.23 -4.91
CA LEU A 310 -18.52 6.62 -6.19
C LEU A 310 -19.98 6.88 -6.58
N LYS A 311 -20.78 7.43 -5.65
CA LYS A 311 -22.19 7.73 -5.87
C LYS A 311 -22.42 9.01 -6.69
N TYR A 312 -21.43 9.89 -6.75
CA TYR A 312 -21.53 11.21 -7.36
C TYR A 312 -20.41 11.39 -8.38
N ASN A 313 -20.72 11.94 -9.55
CA ASN A 313 -19.68 12.26 -10.53
C ASN A 313 -18.92 13.52 -10.12
N ASN A 314 -19.58 14.41 -9.37
CA ASN A 314 -19.02 15.67 -8.88
C ASN A 314 -19.03 15.70 -7.34
N LEU A 315 -18.04 15.06 -6.72
CA LEU A 315 -17.85 15.08 -5.26
C LEU A 315 -16.66 15.96 -4.89
N ILE A 316 -16.82 16.75 -3.84
CA ILE A 316 -15.73 17.44 -3.16
C ILE A 316 -15.49 16.77 -1.81
N GLY A 317 -14.26 16.31 -1.58
CA GLY A 317 -13.77 15.89 -0.28
C GLY A 317 -12.89 16.98 0.33
N ILE A 318 -13.12 17.30 1.61
CA ILE A 318 -12.32 18.22 2.41
C ILE A 318 -11.94 17.51 3.70
N THR A 319 -10.67 17.61 4.07
CA THR A 319 -10.11 17.06 5.31
C THR A 319 -9.37 18.16 6.04
N VAL A 320 -9.70 18.34 7.32
CA VAL A 320 -9.10 19.34 8.19
C VAL A 320 -8.54 18.70 9.45
N ASP A 321 -7.37 19.17 9.88
CA ASP A 321 -6.77 18.79 11.16
C ASP A 321 -7.55 19.46 12.31
N LYS A 322 -7.94 18.68 13.31
CA LYS A 322 -8.79 19.16 14.42
C LYS A 322 -8.10 20.16 15.33
N SER A 323 -6.79 20.02 15.50
CA SER A 323 -6.02 20.81 16.44
C SER A 323 -5.68 22.20 15.90
N THR A 324 -5.45 22.30 14.60
CA THR A 324 -5.02 23.51 13.90
C THR A 324 -6.12 24.14 13.05
N ASN A 325 -7.18 23.38 12.74
CA ASN A 325 -8.20 23.72 11.76
C ASN A 325 -7.59 24.06 10.38
N GLU A 326 -6.43 23.48 10.05
CA GLU A 326 -5.76 23.63 8.76
C GLU A 326 -6.26 22.56 7.79
N LEU A 327 -6.34 22.92 6.51
CA LEU A 327 -6.62 21.96 5.45
C LEU A 327 -5.44 20.99 5.33
N THR A 328 -5.70 19.68 5.42
CA THR A 328 -4.72 18.61 5.21
C THR A 328 -5.05 17.75 3.99
N GLY A 329 -6.29 17.81 3.50
CA GLY A 329 -6.69 17.07 2.29
C GLY A 329 -7.84 17.72 1.55
N PHE A 330 -7.75 17.78 0.24
CA PHE A 330 -8.81 18.22 -0.65
C PHE A 330 -8.80 17.41 -1.93
N ILE A 331 -9.97 17.00 -2.39
CA ILE A 331 -10.14 16.33 -3.68
C ILE A 331 -11.42 16.81 -4.34
N LYS A 332 -11.33 17.15 -5.62
CA LYS A 332 -12.47 17.49 -6.46
C LYS A 332 -12.57 16.43 -7.55
N LEU A 333 -13.52 15.51 -7.42
CA LEU A 333 -13.88 14.59 -8.49
C LEU A 333 -14.71 15.37 -9.51
N THR A 334 -14.25 15.46 -10.76
CA THR A 334 -14.99 16.07 -11.86
C THR A 334 -14.80 15.28 -13.14
N ASP A 335 -15.88 15.07 -13.88
CA ASP A 335 -15.89 14.57 -15.28
C ASP A 335 -15.42 15.65 -16.28
N ASP A 336 -14.42 16.47 -15.93
CA ASP A 336 -13.92 17.54 -16.79
C ASP A 336 -13.10 16.91 -17.93
N LYS A 337 -13.82 16.41 -18.95
CA LYS A 337 -13.25 15.86 -20.18
C LYS A 337 -12.54 16.98 -20.95
N GLU A 338 -11.26 16.75 -21.21
CA GLU A 338 -10.39 17.54 -22.08
C GLU A 338 -10.30 19.03 -21.72
N VAL A 339 -9.52 19.30 -20.68
CA VAL A 339 -9.05 20.64 -20.41
C VAL A 339 -7.87 20.93 -21.35
N LYS A 340 -8.03 21.86 -22.29
CA LYS A 340 -6.88 22.39 -23.03
C LYS A 340 -5.97 23.13 -22.06
N GLN A 341 -4.68 22.79 -22.01
CA GLN A 341 -3.68 23.52 -21.26
C GLN A 341 -3.65 24.99 -21.70
N ILE A 342 -3.95 25.91 -20.79
CA ILE A 342 -3.89 27.37 -21.02
C ILE A 342 -2.69 27.96 -20.27
N PHE A 343 -2.50 27.54 -19.02
CA PHE A 343 -1.41 27.98 -18.16
C PHE A 343 -0.15 27.12 -18.38
N PRO A 344 1.03 27.74 -18.53
CA PRO A 344 2.28 27.00 -18.54
C PRO A 344 2.57 26.44 -17.13
N ARG A 345 3.35 25.35 -17.05
CA ARG A 345 3.72 24.69 -15.79
C ARG A 345 4.25 25.65 -14.72
N GLU A 346 5.10 26.60 -15.09
CA GLU A 346 5.65 27.57 -14.13
C GLU A 346 4.55 28.44 -13.49
N GLU A 347 3.54 28.84 -14.26
CA GLU A 347 2.41 29.60 -13.71
C GLU A 347 1.53 28.72 -12.81
N CYS A 348 1.34 27.46 -13.17
CA CYS A 348 0.68 26.47 -12.30
C CYS A 348 1.47 26.25 -10.99
N LEU A 349 2.80 26.21 -11.05
CA LEU A 349 3.66 26.09 -9.88
C LEU A 349 3.50 27.31 -8.95
N GLN A 350 3.50 28.52 -9.51
CA GLN A 350 3.28 29.74 -8.73
C GLN A 350 1.91 29.73 -8.04
N LYS A 351 0.86 29.24 -8.71
CA LYS A 351 -0.47 29.06 -8.11
C LYS A 351 -0.45 28.01 -6.99
N ALA A 352 0.22 26.88 -7.17
CA ALA A 352 0.37 25.86 -6.15
C ALA A 352 1.10 26.39 -4.90
N LEU A 353 2.20 27.13 -5.08
CA LEU A 353 2.94 27.76 -3.98
C LEU A 353 2.10 28.81 -3.25
N GLN A 354 1.34 29.64 -3.97
CA GLN A 354 0.42 30.61 -3.37
C GLN A 354 -0.66 29.92 -2.54
N PHE A 355 -1.24 28.85 -3.06
CA PHE A 355 -2.22 28.05 -2.34
C PHE A 355 -1.62 27.46 -1.05
N LEU A 356 -0.42 26.87 -1.11
CA LEU A 356 0.26 26.33 0.07
C LEU A 356 0.47 27.39 1.16
N GLU A 357 0.87 28.61 0.79
CA GLU A 357 1.04 29.74 1.71
C GLU A 357 -0.28 30.27 2.30
N GLN A 358 -1.40 30.09 1.60
CA GLN A 358 -2.73 30.41 2.13
C GLN A 358 -3.19 29.36 3.15
N VAL A 359 -2.82 28.08 2.95
CA VAL A 359 -3.16 26.98 3.86
C VAL A 359 -2.29 27.03 5.13
N ILE A 360 -0.96 27.08 4.97
CA ILE A 360 0.01 27.20 6.05
C ILE A 360 0.97 28.36 5.74
N PRO A 361 0.87 29.48 6.48
CA PRO A 361 1.78 30.61 6.27
C PRO A 361 3.25 30.23 6.46
N ASP A 362 4.09 30.73 5.56
CA ASP A 362 5.53 30.51 5.49
C ASP A 362 5.94 29.03 5.33
N VAL A 363 5.04 28.14 4.89
CA VAL A 363 5.35 26.71 4.70
C VAL A 363 6.41 26.46 3.63
N THR A 364 6.45 27.29 2.57
CA THR A 364 7.33 27.09 1.42
C THR A 364 8.82 27.09 1.78
N GLN A 365 9.21 27.71 2.90
CA GLN A 365 10.59 27.68 3.39
C GLN A 365 11.05 26.29 3.83
N TYR A 366 10.11 25.40 4.13
CA TYR A 366 10.36 24.02 4.54
C TYR A 366 10.11 23.01 3.42
N LEU A 367 9.77 23.48 2.21
CA LEU A 367 9.41 22.61 1.10
C LEU A 367 10.50 22.60 0.03
N ARG A 368 10.70 21.43 -0.57
CA ARG A 368 11.52 21.27 -1.78
C ARG A 368 10.74 20.53 -2.84
N LEU A 369 10.67 21.10 -4.04
CA LEU A 369 9.94 20.56 -5.18
C LEU A 369 10.72 19.40 -5.80
N TRP A 370 10.05 18.32 -6.16
CA TRP A 370 10.63 17.23 -6.94
C TRP A 370 10.95 17.69 -8.37
N GLU A 371 12.17 17.41 -8.84
CA GLU A 371 12.58 17.74 -10.21
C GLU A 371 11.97 16.78 -11.24
N GLU A 372 11.84 15.51 -10.85
CA GLU A 372 11.12 14.51 -11.62
C GLU A 372 9.65 14.91 -11.70
N HIS A 373 9.12 14.91 -12.91
CA HIS A 373 7.73 15.19 -13.16
C HIS A 373 7.19 14.28 -14.24
N GLU A 374 5.97 13.81 -14.02
CA GLU A 374 5.18 13.21 -15.06
C GLU A 374 4.66 14.32 -15.99
N GLU A 375 4.55 14.01 -17.29
CA GLU A 375 3.91 14.92 -18.23
C GLU A 375 2.46 15.17 -17.79
N ALA A 376 1.95 16.38 -18.08
CA ALA A 376 0.61 16.75 -17.69
C ALA A 376 -0.44 15.91 -18.45
N GLU A 377 -0.88 14.81 -17.84
CA GLU A 377 -2.02 14.06 -18.31
C GLU A 377 -3.32 14.83 -18.03
N ASP A 378 -4.23 14.84 -18.99
CA ASP A 378 -5.56 15.46 -18.92
C ASP A 378 -5.57 16.97 -18.60
N GLY A 379 -4.45 17.66 -18.86
CA GLY A 379 -4.31 19.08 -18.55
C GLY A 379 -4.19 19.36 -17.04
N ILE A 380 -3.74 18.39 -16.25
CA ILE A 380 -3.49 18.53 -14.81
C ILE A 380 -1.97 18.55 -14.55
N GLU A 381 -1.48 19.66 -14.02
CA GLU A 381 -0.10 19.78 -13.54
C GLU A 381 -0.03 19.27 -12.10
N ARG A 382 0.90 18.35 -11.85
CA ARG A 382 1.11 17.70 -10.55
C ARG A 382 2.43 18.17 -9.95
N PHE A 383 2.39 18.59 -8.69
CA PHE A 383 3.56 19.05 -7.93
C PHE A 383 3.65 18.31 -6.61
N THR A 384 4.81 17.70 -6.36
CA THR A 384 5.14 17.03 -5.10
C THR A 384 6.29 17.76 -4.43
N PHE A 385 6.12 18.07 -3.15
CA PHE A 385 7.08 18.78 -2.33
C PHE A 385 7.45 17.94 -1.12
N SER A 386 8.73 17.65 -0.93
CA SER A 386 9.25 17.03 0.29
C SER A 386 9.44 18.07 1.40
N VAL A 387 9.20 17.66 2.64
CA VAL A 387 9.44 18.49 3.83
C VAL A 387 10.90 18.39 4.26
N TYR A 388 11.55 19.55 4.41
CA TYR A 388 12.90 19.72 4.92
C TYR A 388 12.90 20.71 6.08
N VAL A 389 13.39 20.27 7.24
CA VAL A 389 13.56 21.11 8.42
C VAL A 389 15.04 21.16 8.75
N ASN A 390 15.61 22.36 8.88
CA ASN A 390 17.05 22.57 9.10
C ASN A 390 17.94 21.85 8.06
N GLY A 391 17.46 21.71 6.82
CA GLY A 391 18.16 21.02 5.74
C GLY A 391 18.10 19.49 5.81
N ILE A 392 17.37 18.92 6.78
CA ILE A 392 17.19 17.48 6.95
C ILE A 392 15.79 17.09 6.44
N PRO A 393 15.66 16.09 5.56
CA PRO A 393 14.36 15.61 5.09
C PRO A 393 13.57 14.93 6.21
N ALA A 394 12.26 15.04 6.17
CA ALA A 394 11.36 14.17 6.93
C ALA A 394 10.84 13.05 6.03
N GLU A 395 11.06 11.80 6.44
CA GLU A 395 10.79 10.61 5.64
C GLU A 395 9.29 10.48 5.33
N TYR A 396 8.97 10.27 4.05
CA TYR A 396 7.61 10.16 3.52
C TYR A 396 6.68 11.36 3.80
N LYS A 397 7.19 12.48 4.35
CA LYS A 397 6.41 13.70 4.58
C LYS A 397 6.46 14.59 3.37
N GLN A 398 5.30 14.74 2.74
CA GLN A 398 5.16 15.42 1.46
C GLN A 398 3.87 16.21 1.37
N PHE A 399 3.91 17.26 0.55
CA PHE A 399 2.76 18.03 0.10
C PHE A 399 2.57 17.75 -1.38
N MET A 400 1.36 17.37 -1.77
CA MET A 400 0.97 17.14 -3.16
C MET A 400 -0.09 18.15 -3.53
N VAL A 401 0.11 18.88 -4.63
CA VAL A 401 -0.84 19.85 -5.18
C VAL A 401 -1.03 19.57 -6.66
N ASN A 402 -2.28 19.38 -7.07
CA ASN A 402 -2.62 19.24 -8.48
C ASN A 402 -3.42 20.47 -8.94
N ILE A 403 -2.96 21.08 -10.03
CA ILE A 403 -3.54 22.28 -10.62
C ILE A 403 -4.12 21.93 -11.99
N ASN A 404 -5.38 22.27 -12.21
CA ASN A 404 -5.97 22.23 -13.54
C ASN A 404 -5.34 23.34 -14.40
N ALA A 405 -4.60 22.98 -15.43
CA ALA A 405 -3.84 23.91 -16.26
C ALA A 405 -4.72 24.72 -17.23
N GLY A 406 -6.02 24.42 -17.36
CA GLY A 406 -6.94 25.24 -18.16
C GLY A 406 -7.51 26.42 -17.39
N ASN A 407 -7.74 26.29 -16.08
CA ASN A 407 -8.36 27.34 -15.27
C ASN A 407 -7.53 27.77 -14.04
N GLY A 408 -6.44 27.08 -13.76
CA GLY A 408 -5.55 27.35 -12.62
C GLY A 408 -6.12 26.95 -11.26
N ALA A 409 -7.23 26.20 -11.21
CA ALA A 409 -7.86 25.78 -9.97
C ALA A 409 -7.13 24.58 -9.35
N VAL A 410 -7.08 24.54 -8.03
CA VAL A 410 -6.66 23.34 -7.29
C VAL A 410 -7.73 22.27 -7.46
N VAL A 411 -7.32 21.07 -7.87
CA VAL A 411 -8.22 19.90 -8.01
C VAL A 411 -7.91 18.79 -7.00
N HIS A 412 -6.69 18.78 -6.48
CA HIS A 412 -6.28 17.88 -5.42
C HIS A 412 -5.21 18.55 -4.55
N TYR A 413 -5.30 18.31 -3.26
CA TYR A 413 -4.29 18.66 -2.28
C TYR A 413 -4.21 17.58 -1.21
N SER A 414 -2.99 17.19 -0.84
CA SER A 414 -2.72 16.39 0.34
C SER A 414 -1.46 16.94 0.99
N GLY A 415 -1.49 17.16 2.30
CA GLY A 415 -0.36 17.72 3.01
C GLY A 415 -0.46 17.49 4.50
N GLU A 416 0.54 18.01 5.20
CA GLU A 416 0.70 17.85 6.65
C GLU A 416 0.21 19.11 7.37
N SER A 417 -0.16 18.99 8.65
CA SER A 417 -0.50 20.16 9.46
C SER A 417 0.76 20.91 9.91
N SER A 418 0.62 22.19 10.24
CA SER A 418 1.75 23.02 10.72
C SER A 418 2.36 22.50 12.02
N ASN A 419 1.64 21.66 12.77
CA ASN A 419 2.15 21.03 13.98
C ASN A 419 3.35 20.13 13.69
N LEU A 420 3.34 19.39 12.57
CA LEU A 420 4.49 18.58 12.15
C LEU A 420 5.77 19.42 12.10
N ILE A 421 5.72 20.53 11.36
CA ILE A 421 6.88 21.40 11.15
C ILE A 421 7.32 22.03 12.48
N LYS A 422 6.36 22.49 13.29
CA LYS A 422 6.64 23.05 14.62
C LYS A 422 7.30 22.03 15.53
N GLU A 423 6.85 20.78 15.51
CA GLU A 423 7.43 19.68 16.29
C GLU A 423 8.86 19.39 15.84
N LEU A 424 9.08 19.19 14.53
CA LEU A 424 10.39 18.92 13.93
C LEU A 424 11.42 20.02 14.26
N LEU A 425 10.99 21.28 14.33
CA LEU A 425 11.85 22.41 14.72
C LEU A 425 12.33 22.36 16.18
N THR A 426 11.69 21.58 17.05
CA THR A 426 12.09 21.46 18.47
C THR A 426 13.20 20.44 18.71
N TYR A 427 13.45 19.54 17.76
CA TYR A 427 14.41 18.45 17.95
C TYR A 427 15.88 18.88 17.77
N GLU A 428 16.78 18.21 18.49
CA GLU A 428 18.22 18.33 18.28
C GLU A 428 18.60 17.76 16.90
N THR A 429 19.17 18.59 16.04
CA THR A 429 19.52 18.23 14.65
C THR A 429 20.99 17.83 14.48
N THR A 430 21.78 17.89 15.54
CA THR A 430 23.21 17.57 15.49
C THR A 430 23.43 16.10 15.88
N PRO A 431 23.83 15.21 14.95
CA PRO A 431 24.09 13.81 15.26
C PRO A 431 25.22 13.66 16.29
N LYS A 432 25.04 12.80 17.30
CA LYS A 432 26.12 12.43 18.23
C LYS A 432 26.96 11.27 17.68
N VAL A 433 26.39 10.49 16.77
CA VAL A 433 27.07 9.47 15.98
C VAL A 433 27.41 10.04 14.62
N LYS A 434 28.66 9.87 14.20
CA LYS A 434 29.09 10.28 12.86
C LYS A 434 28.59 9.30 11.81
N LYS A 435 28.29 9.81 10.62
CA LYS A 435 27.87 9.04 9.43
C LYS A 435 28.79 7.85 9.14
N GLU A 436 30.10 8.00 9.25
CA GLU A 436 31.06 6.92 8.97
C GLU A 436 30.93 5.74 9.94
N LYS A 437 30.57 6.02 11.21
CA LYS A 437 30.34 4.98 12.21
C LYS A 437 29.04 4.23 11.91
N ALA A 438 27.96 4.94 11.58
CA ALA A 438 26.69 4.32 11.19
C ALA A 438 26.86 3.44 9.93
N LEU A 439 27.57 3.95 8.93
CA LEU A 439 27.89 3.22 7.71
C LEU A 439 28.70 1.95 7.98
N ALA A 440 29.69 2.00 8.88
CA ALA A 440 30.48 0.82 9.25
C ALA A 440 29.63 -0.25 9.94
N ILE A 441 28.69 0.15 10.81
CA ILE A 441 27.74 -0.78 11.48
C ILE A 441 26.89 -1.50 10.43
N TYR A 442 26.28 -0.75 9.52
CA TYR A 442 25.41 -1.33 8.49
C TYR A 442 26.19 -2.22 7.51
N ARG A 443 27.34 -1.77 7.00
CA ARG A 443 28.22 -2.58 6.13
C ARG A 443 28.64 -3.90 6.77
N GLY A 444 28.81 -3.94 8.10
CA GLY A 444 29.09 -5.18 8.83
C GLY A 444 27.92 -6.17 8.83
N ALA A 445 26.69 -5.66 8.79
CA ALA A 445 25.47 -6.46 8.76
C ALA A 445 25.04 -6.87 7.34
N MET A 446 25.46 -6.15 6.29
CA MET A 446 25.08 -6.44 4.90
C MET A 446 25.37 -7.89 4.49
N ARG A 447 24.40 -8.50 3.81
CA ARG A 447 24.43 -9.82 3.17
C ARG A 447 23.79 -9.72 1.79
N VAL A 448 23.89 -10.80 1.01
CA VAL A 448 23.12 -10.97 -0.22
C VAL A 448 22.52 -12.38 -0.29
N ASN A 449 21.28 -12.49 -0.76
CA ASN A 449 20.59 -13.76 -0.94
C ASN A 449 20.18 -13.93 -2.40
N LEU A 450 20.12 -15.18 -2.86
CA LEU A 450 19.59 -15.51 -4.19
C LEU A 450 18.07 -15.59 -4.11
N GLU A 451 17.37 -14.96 -5.04
CA GLU A 451 15.91 -14.95 -5.12
C GLU A 451 15.47 -14.92 -6.59
N TRP A 452 14.36 -15.61 -6.89
CA TRP A 452 13.69 -15.46 -8.17
C TRP A 452 12.85 -14.19 -8.17
N PHE A 453 13.04 -13.36 -9.18
CA PHE A 453 12.29 -12.14 -9.42
C PHE A 453 11.38 -12.35 -10.63
N LEU A 454 10.11 -11.94 -10.51
CA LEU A 454 9.16 -11.92 -11.61
C LEU A 454 9.22 -10.55 -12.29
N GLU A 455 9.61 -10.53 -13.55
CA GLU A 455 9.56 -9.34 -14.39
C GLU A 455 8.10 -9.13 -14.83
N ASN A 456 7.51 -8.00 -14.44
CA ASN A 456 6.08 -7.72 -14.69
C ASN A 456 5.85 -6.87 -15.94
N ASP A 457 6.90 -6.27 -16.52
CA ASP A 457 6.79 -5.35 -17.67
C ASP A 457 6.93 -6.05 -19.04
N VAL A 458 6.71 -7.36 -19.09
CA VAL A 458 6.81 -8.19 -20.30
C VAL A 458 5.50 -8.93 -20.58
N GLU A 459 5.15 -9.09 -21.87
CA GLU A 459 3.91 -9.78 -22.28
C GLU A 459 3.87 -11.25 -21.84
N GLU A 460 5.03 -11.90 -21.77
CA GLU A 460 5.18 -13.28 -21.30
C GLU A 460 5.85 -13.30 -19.93
N THR A 461 5.31 -14.11 -19.02
CA THR A 461 5.88 -14.31 -17.68
C THR A 461 7.37 -14.67 -17.75
N ASN A 462 8.24 -13.78 -17.26
CA ASN A 462 9.69 -14.00 -17.24
C ASN A 462 10.22 -13.97 -15.80
N TYR A 463 11.04 -14.97 -15.45
CA TYR A 463 11.68 -15.05 -14.13
C TYR A 463 13.18 -14.89 -14.28
N GLU A 464 13.76 -13.98 -13.50
CA GLU A 464 15.19 -13.76 -13.41
C GLU A 464 15.71 -14.13 -12.02
N LEU A 465 16.83 -14.84 -11.96
CA LEU A 465 17.51 -15.10 -10.70
C LEU A 465 18.40 -13.91 -10.35
N LEU A 466 18.19 -13.30 -9.19
CA LEU A 466 18.89 -12.10 -8.74
C LEU A 466 19.58 -12.33 -7.38
N TYR A 467 20.65 -11.60 -7.13
CA TYR A 467 21.15 -11.34 -5.78
C TYR A 467 20.42 -10.14 -5.21
N LYS A 468 19.82 -10.31 -4.04
CA LYS A 468 19.16 -9.23 -3.30
C LYS A 468 19.99 -8.83 -2.08
N GLN A 469 20.25 -7.54 -1.93
CA GLN A 469 20.83 -6.96 -0.71
C GLN A 469 19.87 -7.16 0.46
N THR A 470 20.40 -7.57 1.61
CA THR A 470 19.64 -7.67 2.86
C THR A 470 20.57 -7.50 4.07
N THR A 471 19.99 -7.29 5.25
CA THR A 471 20.69 -7.38 6.54
C THR A 471 20.13 -8.49 7.42
N ASP A 472 19.16 -9.26 6.92
CA ASP A 472 18.60 -10.40 7.63
C ASP A 472 19.64 -11.51 7.76
N GLU A 473 19.65 -12.14 8.93
CA GLU A 473 20.47 -13.31 9.24
C GLU A 473 19.80 -14.60 8.74
N ASN A 474 18.48 -14.59 8.51
CA ASN A 474 17.67 -15.74 8.09
C ASN A 474 17.49 -15.83 6.56
N TYR A 475 18.41 -16.54 5.90
CA TYR A 475 18.44 -16.74 4.44
C TYR A 475 17.29 -17.56 3.81
N LYS A 476 16.31 -18.03 4.60
CA LYS A 476 15.23 -18.94 4.12
C LYS A 476 13.85 -18.31 4.04
N GLU A 477 13.68 -17.10 4.54
CA GLU A 477 12.39 -16.42 4.48
C GLU A 477 12.31 -15.57 3.20
N SER A 478 11.09 -15.49 2.65
CA SER A 478 10.76 -14.52 1.60
C SER A 478 11.03 -13.11 2.11
N PHE A 479 11.58 -12.25 1.25
CA PHE A 479 11.98 -10.89 1.63
C PHE A 479 10.88 -10.06 2.29
N ASP A 480 9.63 -10.20 1.85
CA ASP A 480 8.48 -9.48 2.42
C ASP A 480 8.23 -9.78 3.91
N CYS A 481 8.97 -10.72 4.49
CA CYS A 481 8.91 -11.09 5.89
C CYS A 481 10.30 -11.06 6.58
N SER A 482 11.34 -10.56 5.91
CA SER A 482 12.70 -10.55 6.45
C SER A 482 12.89 -9.41 7.45
N ARG A 483 13.49 -9.73 8.59
CA ARG A 483 13.81 -8.76 9.64
C ARG A 483 15.09 -8.04 9.25
N GLU A 484 15.02 -6.74 8.97
CA GLU A 484 16.16 -5.99 8.42
C GLU A 484 16.44 -4.73 9.21
N ILE A 485 17.72 -4.33 9.28
CA ILE A 485 18.12 -3.02 9.78
C ILE A 485 17.58 -1.96 8.81
N ARG A 486 16.57 -1.22 9.26
CA ARG A 486 15.99 -0.10 8.53
C ARG A 486 16.78 1.17 8.75
N TYR A 487 17.19 1.42 9.99
CA TYR A 487 17.88 2.65 10.35
C TYR A 487 18.98 2.40 11.39
N ILE A 488 19.89 3.37 11.51
CA ILE A 488 20.82 3.49 12.63
C ILE A 488 20.52 4.80 13.35
N ASP A 489 20.25 4.77 14.66
CA ASP A 489 19.97 5.97 15.43
C ASP A 489 21.15 6.97 15.39
N ALA A 490 20.88 8.24 15.08
CA ALA A 490 21.93 9.24 14.87
C ALA A 490 22.55 9.76 16.18
N HIS A 491 21.96 9.44 17.33
CA HIS A 491 22.41 9.84 18.66
C HIS A 491 23.10 8.71 19.43
N THR A 492 22.56 7.49 19.38
CA THR A 492 23.06 6.32 20.12
C THR A 492 23.91 5.41 19.23
N GLY A 493 23.60 5.33 17.93
CA GLY A 493 24.21 4.40 16.99
C GLY A 493 23.63 2.99 17.07
N GLU A 494 22.49 2.84 17.74
CA GLU A 494 21.77 1.57 17.84
C GLU A 494 21.07 1.23 16.53
N LYS A 495 20.97 -0.07 16.22
CA LYS A 495 20.24 -0.55 15.03
C LYS A 495 18.74 -0.53 15.30
N ILE A 496 17.99 -0.05 14.33
CA ILE A 496 16.53 -0.07 14.33
C ILE A 496 16.10 -1.06 13.23
N TRP A 497 15.44 -2.12 13.64
CA TRP A 497 15.06 -3.25 12.79
C TRP A 497 13.59 -3.15 12.39
N SER A 498 13.22 -3.49 11.15
CA SER A 498 11.83 -3.81 10.80
C SER A 498 11.40 -5.12 11.44
N GLU A 499 10.14 -5.21 11.85
CA GLU A 499 9.48 -6.43 12.36
C GLU A 499 9.04 -7.39 11.26
#